data_AF-A0A382X323-F1
#
_entry.id   AF-A0A382X323-F1
#
_cell.length_a   1.000
_cell.length_b   1.000
_cell.length_c   1.000
_cell.angle_alpha   90.00
_cell.angle_beta   90.00
_cell.angle_gamma   90.00
#
_symmetry.space_group_name_H-M   'P 1'
#
loop_
_entity.id
_entity.type
_entity.pdbx_description
1 polymer ?
#
loop_
_entity_poly.entity_id
_entity_poly.type
_entity_poly.pdbx_seq_one_letter_code
_entity_poly.pdbx_strand_id
1 'polypeptide(L)'
;VDMNLVSIMELLGNNIVLSVVVFFPLVGALGLLIVPKANELLIKLIALGTSAFVFLMSLILLFLFDFSKAETFQLGGKLSWISSINSYYETGIDGISLPLLILSTFITMLSIVYSLEHLPEPKNAKGLFSLILIL
;
A
#
# COMPACT_ATOMS: atom_id res chain seq x y z
N VAL A 1 -25.19 16.17 7.29
CA VAL A 1 -23.91 15.53 6.90
C VAL A 1 -24.18 14.04 6.93
N ASP A 2 -24.21 13.41 5.75
CA ASP A 2 -24.86 12.12 5.54
C ASP A 2 -24.21 10.99 6.34
N MET A 3 -25.04 10.09 6.85
CA MET A 3 -24.65 8.92 7.65
C MET A 3 -23.61 8.02 6.95
N ASN A 4 -23.59 8.05 5.61
CA ASN A 4 -22.62 7.35 4.76
C ASN A 4 -21.21 7.96 4.82
N LEU A 5 -21.09 9.29 4.98
CA LEU A 5 -19.79 9.96 5.01
C LEU A 5 -19.11 9.72 6.35
N VAL A 6 -19.88 9.73 7.43
CA VAL A 6 -19.38 9.40 8.78
C VAL A 6 -18.94 7.94 8.85
N SER A 7 -19.72 7.00 8.31
CA SER A 7 -19.32 5.58 8.29
C SER A 7 -18.09 5.32 7.44
N ILE A 8 -17.93 6.03 6.31
CA ILE A 8 -16.72 5.95 5.49
C ILE A 8 -15.53 6.50 6.28
N MET A 9 -15.68 7.64 6.97
CA MET A 9 -14.58 8.19 7.79
C MET A 9 -14.21 7.31 8.98
N GLU A 10 -15.16 6.62 9.62
CA GLU A 10 -14.88 5.63 10.66
C GLU A 10 -14.18 4.39 10.09
N LEU A 11 -14.64 3.89 8.93
CA LEU A 11 -13.99 2.78 8.23
C LEU A 11 -12.55 3.14 7.84
N LEU A 12 -12.36 4.37 7.34
CA LEU A 12 -11.05 4.89 6.98
C LEU A 12 -10.16 5.12 8.21
N GLY A 13 -10.75 5.56 9.33
CA GLY A 13 -10.10 5.83 10.62
C GLY A 13 -9.62 4.60 11.37
N ASN A 14 -10.01 3.40 10.95
CA ASN A 14 -9.64 2.15 11.60
C ASN A 14 -8.39 1.52 10.96
N ASN A 15 -7.96 0.35 11.47
CA ASN A 15 -6.83 -0.44 10.96
C ASN A 15 -6.95 -0.93 9.50
N ILE A 16 -8.09 -0.71 8.85
CA ILE A 16 -8.39 -1.20 7.49
C ILE A 16 -7.51 -0.50 6.46
N VAL A 17 -7.38 0.83 6.51
CA VAL A 17 -6.62 1.57 5.50
C VAL A 17 -5.14 1.21 5.56
N LEU A 18 -4.57 1.09 6.77
CA LEU A 18 -3.20 0.62 6.94
C LEU A 18 -3.02 -0.79 6.37
N SER A 19 -3.96 -1.69 6.64
CA SER A 19 -3.93 -3.05 6.08
C SER A 19 -4.01 -3.04 4.55
N VAL A 20 -4.83 -2.18 3.96
CA VAL A 20 -4.92 -2.01 2.50
C VAL A 20 -3.60 -1.49 1.93
N VAL A 21 -2.98 -0.48 2.53
CA VAL A 21 -1.68 0.03 2.07
C VAL A 21 -0.61 -1.07 2.06
N VAL A 22 -0.59 -1.94 3.08
CA VAL A 22 0.39 -3.02 3.21
C VAL A 22 0.12 -4.19 2.25
N PHE A 23 -1.13 -4.64 2.11
CA PHE A 23 -1.44 -5.88 1.38
C PHE A 23 -1.94 -5.67 -0.06
N PHE A 24 -2.40 -4.47 -0.43
CA PHE A 24 -2.89 -4.22 -1.79
C PHE A 24 -1.82 -4.31 -2.89
N PRO A 25 -0.54 -3.91 -2.66
CA PRO A 25 0.54 -4.16 -3.63
C PRO A 25 0.64 -5.63 -4.04
N LEU A 26 0.47 -6.56 -3.09
CA LEU A 26 0.47 -7.99 -3.35
C LEU A 26 -0.67 -8.43 -4.27
N VAL A 27 -1.86 -7.84 -4.12
CA VAL A 27 -3.00 -8.10 -5.02
C VAL A 27 -2.67 -7.63 -6.44
N GLY A 28 -2.04 -6.46 -6.59
CA GLY A 28 -1.56 -5.97 -7.89
C GLY A 28 -0.52 -6.90 -8.52
N ALA A 29 0.42 -7.41 -7.72
CA ALA A 29 1.43 -8.38 -8.17
C ALA A 29 0.78 -9.70 -8.64
N LEU A 30 -0.17 -10.24 -7.89
CA LEU A 30 -0.93 -11.43 -8.30
C LEU A 30 -1.72 -11.18 -9.59
N GLY A 31 -2.31 -9.98 -9.74
CA GLY A 31 -2.97 -9.55 -10.97
C GLY A 31 -2.04 -9.58 -12.18
N LEU A 32 -0.81 -9.08 -12.02
CA LEU A 32 0.22 -9.12 -13.07
C LEU A 32 0.60 -10.55 -13.47
N LEU A 33 0.62 -11.50 -12.53
CA LEU A 33 0.96 -12.90 -12.82
C LEU A 33 -0.04 -13.57 -13.77
N ILE A 34 -1.30 -13.17 -13.74
CA ILE A 34 -2.36 -13.74 -14.60
C ILE A 34 -2.31 -13.12 -16.01
N VAL A 35 -1.82 -11.89 -16.15
CA VAL A 35 -1.77 -11.18 -17.43
C VAL A 35 -0.72 -11.80 -18.38
N PRO A 36 -1.07 -12.07 -19.66
CA PRO A 36 -0.11 -12.54 -20.66
C PRO A 36 1.03 -11.55 -20.87
N LYS A 37 2.27 -12.05 -20.98
CA LYS A 37 3.48 -11.23 -21.20
C LYS A 37 3.41 -10.37 -22.47
N ALA A 38 2.63 -10.78 -23.46
CA ALA A 38 2.45 -10.06 -24.72
C ALA A 38 1.69 -8.73 -24.55
N ASN A 39 0.89 -8.57 -23.48
CA ASN A 39 0.12 -7.35 -23.26
C ASN A 39 0.84 -6.40 -22.30
N GLU A 40 1.94 -5.81 -22.78
CA GLU A 40 2.77 -4.89 -21.98
C GLU A 40 1.99 -3.67 -21.50
N LEU A 41 1.05 -3.16 -22.31
CA LEU A 41 0.23 -2.01 -21.95
C LEU A 41 -0.60 -2.30 -20.70
N LEU A 42 -1.27 -3.46 -20.66
CA LEU A 42 -2.09 -3.85 -19.51
C LEU A 42 -1.25 -4.06 -18.25
N ILE A 43 -0.06 -4.65 -18.38
CA ILE A 43 0.90 -4.82 -17.28
C ILE A 43 1.29 -3.45 -16.71
N LYS A 44 1.65 -2.49 -17.57
CA LYS A 44 2.01 -1.12 -17.17
C LYS A 44 0.87 -0.42 -16.44
N LEU A 45 -0.36 -0.52 -16.97
CA LEU A 45 -1.55 0.09 -16.36
C LEU A 45 -1.87 -0.50 -14.98
N ILE A 46 -1.78 -1.83 -14.82
CA ILE A 46 -2.02 -2.48 -13.53
C ILE A 46 -0.97 -2.05 -12.51
N ALA A 47 0.32 -2.04 -12.89
CA ALA A 47 1.39 -1.65 -12.00
C ALA A 47 1.24 -0.19 -11.54
N LEU A 48 1.03 0.72 -12.48
CA LEU A 48 0.84 2.14 -12.20
C LEU A 48 -0.44 2.40 -11.39
N GLY A 49 -1.55 1.75 -11.76
CA GLY A 49 -2.82 1.88 -11.05
C GLY A 49 -2.73 1.38 -9.60
N THR A 50 -2.04 0.26 -9.38
CA THR A 50 -1.82 -0.30 -8.04
C THR A 50 -0.98 0.64 -7.20
N SER A 51 0.16 1.12 -7.70
CA SER A 51 1.06 1.98 -6.92
C SER A 51 0.46 3.37 -6.66
N ALA A 52 -0.24 3.95 -7.65
CA ALA A 52 -0.96 5.20 -7.47
C ALA A 52 -2.08 5.06 -6.41
N PHE A 53 -2.84 3.95 -6.44
CA PHE A 53 -3.87 3.69 -5.44
C PHE A 53 -3.27 3.58 -4.02
N VAL A 54 -2.19 2.82 -3.86
CA VAL A 54 -1.52 2.64 -2.56
C VAL A 54 -0.95 3.96 -2.05
N PHE A 55 -0.34 4.77 -2.91
CA PHE A 55 0.13 6.11 -2.56
C PHE A 55 -1.03 7.02 -2.11
N LEU A 56 -2.17 7.02 -2.82
CA LEU A 56 -3.35 7.79 -2.42
C LEU A 56 -3.89 7.33 -1.05
N MET A 57 -3.93 6.02 -0.79
CA MET A 57 -4.31 5.49 0.53
C MET A 57 -3.33 5.93 1.62
N SER A 58 -2.02 6.00 1.33
CA SER A 58 -1.02 6.53 2.28
C SER A 58 -1.26 8.00 2.63
N LEU A 59 -1.70 8.81 1.66
CA LEU A 59 -2.07 10.21 1.91
C LEU A 59 -3.34 10.34 2.75
N ILE A 60 -4.31 9.43 2.58
CA ILE A 60 -5.49 9.40 3.46
C ILE A 60 -5.05 9.18 4.91
N LEU A 61 -4.11 8.25 5.17
CA LEU A 61 -3.56 8.04 6.51
C LEU A 61 -2.94 9.31 7.10
N LEU A 62 -2.30 10.15 6.28
CA LEU A 62 -1.76 11.45 6.72
C LEU A 62 -2.85 12.38 7.28
N PHE A 63 -4.00 12.45 6.61
CA PHE A 63 -5.12 13.30 7.05
C PHE A 63 -5.88 12.74 8.25
N LEU A 64 -5.81 11.42 8.45
CA LEU A 64 -6.48 10.72 9.55
C LEU A 64 -5.63 10.65 10.82
N PHE A 65 -4.32 10.90 10.71
CA PHE A 65 -3.39 10.82 11.83
C PHE A 65 -3.54 12.00 12.81
N ASP A 66 -3.68 11.72 14.10
CA ASP A 66 -3.70 12.76 15.15
C ASP A 66 -2.26 13.07 15.60
N PHE A 67 -1.72 14.17 15.08
CA PHE A 67 -0.38 14.65 15.42
C PHE A 67 -0.21 15.05 16.90
N SER A 68 -1.30 15.28 17.63
CA SER A 68 -1.26 15.58 19.07
C SER A 68 -0.87 14.37 19.90
N LYS A 69 -1.00 13.16 19.34
CA LYS A 69 -0.69 11.87 19.98
C LYS A 69 0.37 11.08 19.20
N ALA A 70 1.27 11.78 18.53
CA ALA A 70 2.27 11.20 17.63
C ALA A 70 3.23 10.20 18.30
N GLU A 71 3.33 10.25 19.63
CA GLU A 71 4.11 9.33 20.48
C GLU A 71 3.46 7.95 20.70
N THR A 72 2.20 7.78 20.28
CA THR A 72 1.46 6.52 20.39
C THR A 72 1.19 5.92 19.02
N PHE A 73 1.10 4.59 18.94
CA PHE A 73 0.68 3.89 17.73
C PHE A 73 -0.82 4.12 17.48
N GLN A 74 -1.15 4.56 16.26
CA GLN A 74 -2.51 4.85 15.80
C GLN A 74 -2.82 4.10 14.50
N LEU A 75 -4.09 4.12 14.08
CA LEU A 75 -4.54 3.55 12.80
C LEU A 75 -4.15 2.07 12.62
N GLY A 76 -4.07 1.36 13.74
CA GLY A 76 -3.45 0.05 13.89
C GLY A 76 -4.38 -0.99 14.53
N GLY A 77 -4.08 -2.27 14.35
CA GLY A 77 -4.89 -3.37 14.88
C GLY A 77 -4.06 -4.40 15.62
N LYS A 78 -4.68 -5.09 16.57
CA LYS A 78 -4.07 -6.19 17.31
C LYS A 78 -4.84 -7.49 17.06
N LEU A 79 -4.16 -8.46 16.45
CA LEU A 79 -4.70 -9.78 16.12
C LEU A 79 -3.87 -10.84 16.82
N SER A 80 -4.51 -11.84 17.46
CA SER A 80 -3.77 -12.98 18.01
C SER A 80 -3.27 -13.86 16.87
N TRP A 81 -1.96 -14.07 16.78
CA TRP A 81 -1.34 -14.90 15.75
C TRP A 81 -1.21 -16.35 16.24
N ILE A 82 -0.55 -16.56 17.39
CA ILE A 82 -0.49 -17.86 18.08
C ILE A 82 -0.82 -17.63 19.56
N SER A 83 -2.02 -18.07 19.97
CA SER A 83 -2.50 -17.86 21.33
C SER A 83 -1.75 -18.69 22.38
N SER A 84 -1.15 -19.83 22.01
CA SER A 84 -0.43 -20.70 22.96
C SER A 84 0.85 -20.08 23.54
N ILE A 85 1.45 -19.12 22.84
CA ILE A 85 2.65 -18.40 23.29
C ILE A 85 2.38 -16.91 23.55
N ASN A 86 1.11 -16.49 23.60
CA ASN A 86 0.72 -15.08 23.70
C ASN A 86 1.36 -14.19 22.62
N SER A 87 1.43 -14.67 21.38
CA SER A 87 1.96 -13.90 20.24
C SER A 87 0.84 -13.17 19.51
N TYR A 88 1.05 -11.87 19.27
CA TYR A 88 0.11 -10.98 18.60
C TYR A 88 0.75 -10.31 17.39
N TYR A 89 0.00 -10.24 16.30
CA TYR A 89 0.26 -9.31 15.20
C TYR A 89 -0.32 -7.96 15.59
N GLU A 90 0.55 -7.07 16.03
CA GLU A 90 0.20 -5.70 16.40
C GLU A 90 0.79 -4.76 15.36
N THR A 91 -0.09 -4.04 14.67
CA THR A 91 0.29 -3.02 13.69
C THR A 91 -0.20 -1.67 14.15
N GLY A 92 0.49 -0.63 13.71
CA GLY A 92 0.12 0.75 13.93
C GLY A 92 1.16 1.67 13.32
N ILE A 93 0.81 2.94 13.22
CA ILE A 93 1.66 4.01 12.70
C ILE A 93 1.91 5.01 13.83
N ASP A 94 3.15 5.43 13.99
CA ASP A 94 3.56 6.54 14.86
C ASP A 94 3.99 7.76 14.03
N GLY A 95 4.38 8.86 14.69
CA GLY A 95 4.77 10.09 14.01
C GLY A 95 5.98 9.97 13.07
N ILE A 96 6.83 8.97 13.26
CA ILE A 96 8.04 8.73 12.43
C ILE A 96 7.71 7.78 11.27
N SER A 97 6.93 6.74 11.53
CA SER A 97 6.55 5.72 10.54
C SER A 97 5.63 6.31 9.47
N LEU A 98 4.78 7.29 9.81
CA LEU A 98 3.88 7.93 8.86
C LEU A 98 4.61 8.58 7.66
N PRO A 99 5.58 9.50 7.84
CA PRO A 99 6.32 10.07 6.72
C PRO A 99 7.16 9.03 5.98
N LEU A 100 7.70 8.01 6.67
CA LEU A 100 8.43 6.91 6.02
C LEU A 100 7.54 6.06 5.12
N LEU A 101 6.31 5.75 5.55
CA LEU A 101 5.32 5.02 4.77
C LEU A 101 4.94 5.80 3.50
N ILE A 102 4.64 7.08 3.64
CA ILE A 102 4.28 7.95 2.51
C ILE A 102 5.46 8.06 1.53
N LEU A 103 6.67 8.26 2.05
CA LEU A 103 7.87 8.33 1.21
C LEU A 103 8.11 7.00 0.47
N SER A 104 7.97 5.87 1.15
CA SER A 104 8.14 4.55 0.54
C SER A 104 7.15 4.33 -0.60
N THR A 105 5.86 4.56 -0.37
CA THR A 105 4.83 4.41 -1.42
C THR A 105 5.02 5.40 -2.57
N PHE A 106 5.50 6.61 -2.28
CA PHE A 106 5.84 7.60 -3.31
C PHE A 106 7.04 7.16 -4.17
N ILE A 107 8.13 6.68 -3.55
CA ILE A 107 9.30 6.16 -4.26
C ILE A 107 8.93 4.96 -5.12
N THR A 108 8.09 4.05 -4.62
CA THR A 108 7.60 2.90 -5.40
C THR A 108 6.79 3.36 -6.63
N MET A 109 5.90 4.34 -6.47
CA MET A 109 5.15 4.92 -7.58
C MET A 109 6.08 5.57 -8.61
N LEU A 110 7.03 6.39 -8.18
CA LEU A 110 8.01 7.02 -9.06
C LEU A 110 8.89 6.00 -9.79
N SER A 111 9.28 4.93 -9.10
CA SER A 111 10.08 3.84 -9.69
C SER A 111 9.32 3.14 -10.81
N ILE A 112 8.02 2.88 -10.61
CA ILE A 112 7.16 2.32 -11.67
C ILE A 112 7.04 3.29 -12.83
N VAL A 113 6.75 4.58 -12.58
CA VAL A 113 6.63 5.62 -13.60
C VAL A 113 7.91 5.70 -14.45
N TYR A 114 9.07 5.74 -13.82
CA TYR A 114 10.37 5.77 -14.51
C TYR A 114 10.57 4.52 -15.38
N SER A 115 10.27 3.34 -14.84
CA SER A 115 10.37 2.06 -15.55
C SER A 115 9.33 1.85 -16.65
N LEU A 116 8.32 2.72 -16.81
CA LEU A 116 7.41 2.66 -17.96
C LEU A 116 8.14 2.92 -19.28
N GLU A 117 9.13 3.81 -19.27
CA GLU A 117 9.95 4.18 -20.42
C GLU A 117 11.35 3.56 -20.36
N HIS A 118 11.88 3.30 -19.17
CA HIS A 118 13.25 2.81 -18.94
C HIS A 118 13.25 1.38 -18.39
N LEU A 119 13.08 0.39 -19.28
CA LEU A 119 13.22 -1.02 -18.92
C LEU A 119 14.66 -1.50 -19.12
N PRO A 120 15.32 -2.07 -18.09
CA PRO A 120 16.64 -2.67 -18.23
C PRO A 120 16.60 -3.91 -19.13
N GLU A 121 17.70 -4.21 -19.81
CA GLU A 121 17.83 -5.44 -20.60
C GLU A 121 18.09 -6.66 -19.69
N PRO A 122 17.45 -7.83 -19.94
CA PRO A 122 16.43 -8.10 -20.95
C PRO A 122 15.06 -7.53 -20.58
N LYS A 123 14.36 -6.94 -21.55
CA LYS A 123 13.06 -6.27 -21.35
C LYS A 123 12.00 -7.24 -20.81
N ASN A 124 11.78 -7.23 -19.50
CA ASN A 124 10.78 -8.05 -18.82
C ASN A 124 9.95 -7.21 -17.85
N ALA A 125 9.05 -6.40 -18.41
CA ALA A 125 8.14 -5.52 -17.67
C ALA A 125 7.33 -6.29 -16.61
N LYS A 126 6.84 -7.49 -16.95
CA LYS A 126 6.07 -8.33 -16.02
C LYS A 126 6.86 -8.69 -14.77
N GLY A 127 8.08 -9.20 -14.95
CA GLY A 127 8.94 -9.60 -13.84
C GLY A 127 9.30 -8.42 -12.96
N LEU A 128 9.78 -7.33 -13.57
CA LEU A 128 10.18 -6.12 -12.86
C LEU A 128 9.03 -5.54 -12.04
N PHE A 129 7.87 -5.28 -12.65
CA PHE A 129 6.74 -4.67 -11.93
C PHE A 129 6.15 -5.59 -10.87
N SER A 130 6.14 -6.92 -11.09
CA SER A 130 5.69 -7.85 -10.05
C SER A 130 6.61 -7.80 -8.83
N LEU A 131 7.92 -7.70 -9.04
CA LEU A 131 8.89 -7.59 -7.93
C LEU A 131 8.80 -6.24 -7.21
N ILE A 132 8.64 -5.13 -7.94
CA ILE A 132 8.47 -3.80 -7.35
C ILE A 132 7.21 -3.73 -6.48
N LEU A 133 6.14 -4.45 -6.84
CA LEU A 133 4.91 -4.49 -6.05
C LEU A 133 4.96 -5.49 -4.87
N ILE A 134 5.89 -6.45 -4.88
CA ILE A 134 6.07 -7.42 -3.79
C ILE A 134 7.01 -6.87 -2.71
N LEU A 135 8.00 -6.06 -3.10
CA LEU A 135 9.03 -5.49 -2.24
C LEU A 135 8.49 -4.33 -1.40
#